data_AF-A0A538P2U7-F1
#
_entry.id   AF-A0A538P2U7-F1
#
_cell.length_a   1.000
_cell.length_b   1.000
_cell.length_c   1.000
_cell.angle_alpha   90.00
_cell.angle_beta   90.00
_cell.angle_gamma   90.00
#
_symmetry.space_group_name_H-M   'P 1'
#
loop_
_entity.id
_entity.type
_entity.pdbx_description
1 polymer ?
#
loop_
_entity_poly.entity_id
_entity_poly.type
_entity_poly.pdbx_seq_one_letter_code
_entity_poly.pdbx_strand_id
1 'polypeptide(L)'
;LFIGPQEDVYAGMIIGENARPEDLPVNPCKAKHLTNMRSQGEGKGIQLEAPLSMSLERAIEYIDIDEYVEATPKSLRLRKRILDATARKRAMVIAA
;
A
#
# COMPACT_ATOMS: atom_id res chain seq x y z
N LEU A 1 -5.80 5.96 -1.17
CA LEU A 1 -5.09 5.23 -0.09
C LEU A 1 -6.12 4.48 0.74
N PHE A 2 -5.75 3.35 1.32
CA PHE A 2 -6.65 2.53 2.17
C PHE A 2 -6.40 2.75 3.67
N ILE A 3 -5.21 3.26 4.02
CA ILE A 3 -4.82 3.53 5.40
C ILE A 3 -4.90 5.02 5.73
N GLY A 4 -5.20 5.31 6.99
CA GLY A 4 -5.19 6.66 7.54
C GLY A 4 -3.78 7.11 7.98
N PRO A 5 -3.65 8.39 8.39
CA PRO A 5 -2.44 8.85 9.05
C PRO A 5 -2.22 8.09 10.36
N GLN A 6 -0.95 7.77 10.66
CA GLN A 6 -0.53 7.09 11.90
C GLN A 6 -1.05 5.65 12.07
N GLU A 7 -1.59 5.04 11.03
CA GLU A 7 -2.01 3.64 11.07
C GLU A 7 -0.79 2.70 11.07
N ASP A 8 -0.85 1.65 11.88
CA ASP A 8 0.22 0.66 11.99
C ASP A 8 0.29 -0.19 10.72
N VAL A 9 1.47 -0.20 10.09
CA VAL A 9 1.74 -0.93 8.85
C VAL A 9 2.88 -1.92 9.02
N TYR A 10 2.89 -2.96 8.20
CA TYR A 10 3.97 -3.94 8.15
C TYR A 10 4.40 -4.23 6.72
N ALA A 11 5.57 -4.85 6.56
CA ALA A 11 6.14 -5.16 5.25
C ALA A 11 5.22 -6.09 4.44
N GLY A 12 4.88 -5.69 3.21
CA GLY A 12 4.01 -6.44 2.31
C GLY A 12 2.51 -6.27 2.55
N MET A 13 2.11 -5.38 3.48
CA MET A 13 0.75 -4.86 3.57
C MET A 13 0.46 -3.94 2.37
N ILE A 14 -0.74 -4.06 1.81
CA ILE A 14 -1.23 -3.20 0.72
C ILE A 14 -1.90 -1.99 1.35
N ILE A 15 -1.38 -0.81 1.04
CA ILE A 15 -1.78 0.45 1.68
C ILE A 15 -2.61 1.36 0.76
N GLY A 16 -2.76 0.98 -0.51
CA GLY A 16 -3.48 1.74 -1.51
C GLY A 16 -3.33 1.14 -2.90
N GLU A 17 -4.08 1.70 -3.83
CA GLU A 17 -4.04 1.37 -5.24
C GLU A 17 -3.05 2.27 -5.97
N ASN A 18 -2.32 1.70 -6.93
CA ASN A 18 -1.48 2.46 -7.85
C ASN A 18 -2.32 2.89 -9.07
N ALA A 19 -2.11 4.11 -9.56
CA ALA A 19 -2.78 4.60 -10.77
C ALA A 19 -2.29 3.90 -12.06
N ARG A 20 -1.23 3.10 -11.95
CA ARG A 20 -0.65 2.32 -13.02
C ARG A 20 -0.78 0.83 -12.70
N PRO A 21 -0.81 -0.05 -13.71
CA PRO A 21 -1.06 -1.48 -13.52
C PRO A 21 0.04 -2.21 -12.75
N GLU A 22 1.24 -1.63 -12.61
CA GLU A 22 2.33 -2.25 -11.87
C GLU A 22 2.24 -2.07 -10.35
N ASP A 23 2.65 -3.10 -9.62
CA ASP A 23 2.87 -3.04 -8.17
C ASP A 23 4.06 -2.14 -7.82
N LEU A 24 3.86 -1.20 -6.89
CA LEU A 24 4.92 -0.31 -6.42
C LEU A 24 5.21 -0.53 -4.92
N PRO A 25 6.40 -1.04 -4.55
CA PRO A 25 6.82 -1.07 -3.16
C PRO A 25 7.17 0.34 -2.68
N VAL A 26 6.46 0.81 -1.66
CA VAL A 26 6.64 2.14 -1.08
C VAL A 26 6.88 2.07 0.43
N ASN A 27 7.50 3.10 0.99
CA ASN A 27 7.67 3.25 2.44
C ASN A 27 6.78 4.42 2.92
N PRO A 28 5.67 4.15 3.63
CA PRO A 28 4.78 5.19 4.14
C PRO A 28 5.29 5.86 5.44
N CYS A 29 6.19 5.21 6.18
CA CYS A 29 6.66 5.70 7.48
C CYS A 29 7.75 6.78 7.37
N LYS A 30 8.48 6.81 6.25
CA LYS A 30 9.60 7.72 6.05
C LYS A 30 9.29 8.73 4.96
N ALA A 31 9.33 10.02 5.32
CA ALA A 31 9.25 11.09 4.34
C ALA A 31 10.40 10.99 3.33
N LYS A 32 10.06 11.02 2.05
CA LYS A 32 11.05 11.16 0.99
C LYS A 32 11.50 12.61 0.97
N HIS A 33 12.80 12.87 1.13
CA HIS A 33 13.35 14.20 0.90
C HIS A 33 13.17 14.56 -0.58
N LEU A 34 12.24 15.48 -0.85
CA LEU A 34 11.98 16.03 -2.18
C LEU A 34 12.99 17.15 -2.45
N THR A 35 14.24 16.80 -2.74
CA THR A 35 15.26 17.80 -3.16
C THR A 35 14.98 18.40 -4.54
N ASN A 36 14.08 17.81 -5.34
CA ASN A 36 13.72 18.27 -6.68
C ASN A 36 12.42 19.10 -6.75
N MET A 37 11.90 19.60 -5.61
CA MET A 37 10.74 20.49 -5.63
C MET A 37 11.21 21.92 -5.90
N ARG A 38 11.15 22.36 -7.16
CA ARG A 38 11.22 23.78 -7.52
C ARG A 38 10.10 24.48 -6.76
N SER A 39 10.46 25.40 -5.86
CA SER A 39 9.62 26.07 -4.87
C SER A 39 8.22 26.44 -5.36
N GLN A 40 7.26 25.55 -5.16
CA GLN A 40 5.82 25.82 -5.33
C GLN A 40 5.16 25.39 -4.02
N GLY A 41 5.16 26.32 -3.05
CA GLY A 41 4.41 26.19 -1.81
C GLY A 41 5.26 25.90 -0.57
N GLU A 42 6.13 26.82 -0.17
CA GLU A 42 6.46 26.95 1.26
C GLU A 42 5.15 27.21 2.02
N GLY A 43 4.76 26.30 2.92
CA GLY A 43 3.73 26.57 3.93
C GLY A 43 2.33 25.98 3.70
N LYS A 44 2.07 25.19 2.66
CA LYS A 44 0.83 24.40 2.63
C LYS A 44 1.00 23.14 3.48
N GLY A 45 0.30 23.06 4.61
CA GLY A 45 0.16 21.82 5.37
C GLY A 45 -0.32 20.69 4.45
N ILE A 46 0.23 19.49 4.62
CA ILE A 46 -0.12 18.33 3.79
C ILE A 46 -1.56 17.96 4.12
N GLN A 47 -2.48 18.21 3.19
CA GLN A 47 -3.84 17.70 3.28
C GLN A 47 -3.83 16.27 2.71
N LEU A 48 -4.21 15.31 3.56
CA LEU A 48 -4.41 13.93 3.15
C LEU A 48 -5.89 13.72 2.86
N GLU A 49 -6.19 13.12 1.73
CA GLU A 49 -7.55 12.67 1.41
C GLU A 49 -7.96 11.54 2.36
N ALA A 50 -9.27 11.43 2.62
CA ALA A 50 -9.80 10.37 3.46
C ALA A 50 -9.48 8.99 2.86
N PRO A 51 -9.05 8.01 3.67
CA PRO A 51 -8.80 6.67 3.18
C PRO A 51 -10.11 5.99 2.73
N LEU A 52 -10.00 5.17 1.69
CA LEU A 52 -11.10 4.33 1.25
C LEU A 52 -11.22 3.12 2.19
N SER A 53 -12.26 3.09 3.01
CA SER A 53 -12.60 1.94 3.84
C SER A 53 -13.22 0.84 2.99
N MET A 54 -12.63 -0.36 3.03
CA MET A 54 -13.17 -1.53 2.36
C MET A 54 -13.99 -2.39 3.33
N SER A 55 -15.14 -2.87 2.86
CA SER A 55 -15.85 -3.96 3.53
C SER A 55 -15.17 -5.29 3.24
N LEU A 56 -15.52 -6.35 3.98
CA LEU A 56 -14.96 -7.69 3.77
C LEU A 56 -15.25 -8.20 2.35
N GLU A 57 -16.48 -8.00 1.88
CA GLU A 57 -16.94 -8.43 0.57
C GLU A 57 -16.14 -7.72 -0.52
N ARG A 58 -16.00 -6.39 -0.41
CA ARG A 58 -15.22 -5.60 -1.35
C ARG A 58 -13.74 -5.98 -1.34
N ALA A 59 -13.18 -6.27 -0.17
CA ALA A 59 -11.79 -6.72 -0.05
C ALA A 59 -11.57 -8.07 -0.73
N ILE A 60 -12.51 -9.01 -0.60
CA ILE A 60 -12.45 -10.32 -1.26
C ILE A 60 -12.59 -10.20 -2.78
N GLU A 61 -13.44 -9.29 -3.26
CA GLU A 61 -13.57 -9.00 -4.69
C GLU A 61 -12.32 -8.32 -5.27
N TYR A 62 -11.61 -7.53 -4.45
CA TYR A 62 -10.47 -6.73 -4.88
C TYR A 62 -9.17 -7.53 -5.02
N ILE A 63 -8.93 -8.53 -4.17
CA ILE A 63 -7.63 -9.23 -4.13
C ILE A 63 -7.35 -10.08 -5.38
N ASP A 64 -6.07 -10.16 -5.74
CA ASP A 64 -5.57 -11.08 -6.78
C ASP A 64 -5.05 -12.41 -6.16
N ILE A 65 -4.65 -13.35 -7.02
CA ILE A 65 -4.21 -14.71 -6.64
C ILE A 65 -2.93 -14.73 -5.80
N ASP A 66 -2.13 -13.66 -5.87
CA ASP A 66 -0.91 -13.48 -5.09
C ASP A 66 -1.12 -12.63 -3.82
N GLU A 67 -2.37 -12.38 -3.45
CA GLU A 67 -2.79 -11.55 -2.32
C GLU A 67 -3.71 -12.29 -1.35
N TYR A 68 -3.78 -11.79 -0.12
CA TYR A 68 -4.67 -12.30 0.92
C TYR A 68 -5.35 -11.15 1.66
N VAL A 69 -6.57 -11.43 2.09
CA VAL A 69 -7.31 -10.62 3.06
C VAL A 69 -7.00 -11.15 4.47
N GLU A 70 -6.34 -10.34 5.29
CA GLU A 70 -6.12 -10.62 6.70
C GLU A 70 -7.32 -10.08 7.50
N ALA A 71 -8.17 -10.97 7.97
CA ALA A 71 -9.33 -10.64 8.79
C ALA A 71 -9.06 -10.92 10.26
N THR A 72 -9.17 -9.90 11.11
CA THR A 72 -9.22 -10.02 12.56
C THR A 72 -10.53 -9.41 13.08
N PRO A 73 -10.97 -9.71 14.31
CA PRO A 73 -12.20 -9.12 14.84
C PRO A 73 -12.21 -7.59 14.90
N LYS A 74 -11.03 -6.95 14.89
CA LYS A 74 -10.87 -5.50 15.02
C LYS A 74 -10.40 -4.82 13.72
N SER A 75 -9.87 -5.57 12.78
CA SER A 75 -9.27 -4.99 11.57
C SER A 75 -9.36 -5.92 10.37
N LEU A 76 -9.51 -5.30 9.21
CA LEU A 76 -9.45 -5.93 7.91
C LEU A 76 -8.29 -5.32 7.13
N ARG A 77 -7.34 -6.14 6.69
CA ARG A 77 -6.15 -5.67 5.98
C ARG A 77 -5.93 -6.45 4.69
N LEU A 78 -5.36 -5.78 3.70
CA LEU A 78 -4.92 -6.39 2.46
C LEU A 78 -3.39 -6.61 2.52
N ARG A 79 -2.92 -7.76 2.07
CA ARG A 79 -1.48 -8.08 2.04
C ARG A 79 -1.12 -8.95 0.86
N LYS A 80 0.14 -8.91 0.46
CA LYS A 80 0.69 -9.86 -0.50
C LYS A 80 0.96 -11.21 0.18
N ARG A 81 0.89 -12.29 -0.61
CA ARG A 81 1.23 -13.65 -0.20
C ARG A 81 2.68 -13.73 0.24
N ILE A 82 3.59 -13.19 -0.57
CA ILE A 82 5.01 -13.04 -0.24
C ILE A 82 5.23 -11.61 0.24
N LEU A 83 5.57 -11.47 1.52
CA LEU A 83 5.72 -10.14 2.15
C LEU A 83 6.96 -9.39 1.65
N ASP A 84 8.07 -10.10 1.51
CA ASP A 84 9.33 -9.50 1.05
C ASP A 84 9.26 -9.17 -0.45
N ALA A 85 9.51 -7.90 -0.78
CA ALA A 85 9.52 -7.42 -2.15
C ALA A 85 10.62 -8.07 -3.00
N THR A 86 11.77 -8.41 -2.40
CA THR A 86 12.87 -9.06 -3.13
C THR A 86 12.52 -10.49 -3.49
N ALA A 87 11.96 -11.24 -2.53
CA ALA A 87 11.45 -12.58 -2.77
C ALA A 87 10.33 -12.60 -3.81
N ARG A 88 9.42 -11.61 -3.83
CA ARG A 88 8.38 -11.48 -4.87
C ARG A 88 8.97 -11.36 -6.27
N LYS A 89 9.93 -10.46 -6.47
CA LYS A 89 10.60 -10.30 -7.76
C LYS A 89 11.26 -11.60 -8.24
N ARG A 90 11.88 -12.35 -7.32
CA ARG A 90 12.48 -13.66 -7.64
C ARG A 90 11.42 -14.70 -8.02
N ALA A 91 10.31 -14.76 -7.29
CA ALA A 91 9.22 -15.71 -7.56
C ALA A 91 8.58 -15.46 -8.94
N MET A 92 8.43 -14.19 -9.34
CA MET A 92 7.92 -13.83 -10.67
C MET A 92 8.85 -14.31 -11.80
N VAL A 93 10.16 -14.27 -11.60
CA VAL A 93 11.14 -14.74 -12.60
C VAL A 93 11.13 -16.26 -12.75
N ILE A 94 10.84 -17.01 -11.68
CA ILE A 94 10.80 -18.49 -11.71
C ILE A 94 9.50 -19.01 -12.32
N ALA A 95 8.41 -18.25 -12.20
CA ALA A 95 7.09 -18.63 -12.71
C ALA A 95 6.86 -18.23 -14.19
N ALA A 96 7.79 -17.46 -14.79
CA ALA A 96 7.78 -17.03 -16.19
C ALA A 96 8.65 -17.95 -17.05
#